data_AF-A0A7Y2L4R6-F1
#
_entry.id   AF-A0A7Y2L4R6-F1
#
_cell.length_a   1.000
_cell.length_b   1.000
_cell.length_c   1.000
_cell.angle_alpha   90.00
_cell.angle_beta   90.00
_cell.angle_gamma   90.00
#
_symmetry.space_group_name_H-M   'P 1'
#
loop_
_entity.id
_entity.type
_entity.pdbx_description
1 polymer ?
#
loop_
_entity_poly.entity_id
_entity_poly.type
_entity_poly.pdbx_seq_one_letter_code
_entity_poly.pdbx_strand_id
1 'polypeptide(L)'
;MKISRQAYADMFGPTVGDKIRLADTELWIEVEQDFTIYGEEVKFGGGKVIRDGMGQSQLLASEVVDTLITNALIIDHWGIVKADVGLKNGRIHAIGKAGNPDIQPGVTIAIGASTEVIAGEGMILTAGGIDTHIHFICPQQIEEALNSGVTTMIGGGTGPATGTNATTCTSGPWHMARMLQAADAFPMNMGFTG
;
A
#
# COMPACT_ATOMS: atom_id res chain seq x y z
N MET A 1 16.91 26.24 -10.40
CA MET A 1 15.71 26.96 -9.97
C MET A 1 15.58 26.79 -8.44
N LYS A 2 14.82 27.64 -7.72
CA LYS A 2 14.57 27.45 -6.28
C LYS A 2 13.06 27.46 -6.03
N ILE A 3 12.58 26.56 -5.17
CA ILE A 3 11.18 26.47 -4.72
C ILE A 3 11.16 26.61 -3.19
N SER A 4 10.10 27.20 -2.62
CA SER A 4 9.95 27.24 -1.16
C SER A 4 9.57 25.85 -0.62
N ARG A 5 9.95 25.54 0.63
CA ARG A 5 9.58 24.26 1.26
C ARG A 5 8.06 24.05 1.30
N GLN A 6 7.30 25.10 1.62
CA GLN A 6 5.84 25.01 1.65
C GLN A 6 5.27 24.62 0.28
N ALA A 7 5.67 25.32 -0.79
CA ALA A 7 5.17 25.02 -2.13
C ALA A 7 5.60 23.62 -2.60
N TYR A 8 6.78 23.15 -2.19
CA TYR A 8 7.20 21.77 -2.46
C TYR A 8 6.30 20.75 -1.75
N ALA A 9 6.06 20.93 -0.45
CA ALA A 9 5.20 20.04 0.33
C ALA A 9 3.76 20.02 -0.20
N ASP A 10 3.23 21.17 -0.62
CA ASP A 10 1.89 21.28 -1.22
C ASP A 10 1.78 20.54 -2.56
N MET A 11 2.89 20.41 -3.31
CA MET A 11 2.91 19.79 -4.64
C MET A 11 3.23 18.29 -4.60
N PHE A 12 4.16 17.87 -3.74
CA PHE A 12 4.75 16.53 -3.75
C PHE A 12 4.64 15.81 -2.41
N GLY A 13 4.05 16.43 -1.38
CA GLY A 13 4.06 15.92 -0.01
C GLY A 13 5.34 16.30 0.76
N PRO A 14 5.36 16.05 2.09
CA PRO A 14 6.45 16.41 2.99
C PRO A 14 7.76 15.71 2.61
N THR A 15 8.91 16.33 2.85
CA THR A 15 10.23 15.72 2.61
C THR A 15 11.09 15.76 3.88
N VAL A 16 12.36 15.32 3.80
CA VAL A 16 13.26 15.14 4.95
C VAL A 16 13.19 16.32 5.93
N GLY A 17 12.94 15.98 7.21
CA GLY A 17 12.83 16.91 8.33
C GLY A 17 11.46 17.58 8.51
N ASP A 18 10.53 17.44 7.55
CA ASP A 18 9.14 17.88 7.76
C ASP A 18 8.44 16.96 8.77
N LYS A 19 7.48 17.52 9.51
CA LYS A 19 6.73 16.81 10.55
C LYS A 19 5.25 16.78 10.24
N ILE A 20 4.64 15.63 10.49
CA ILE A 20 3.21 15.39 10.25
C ILE A 20 2.59 14.89 11.55
N ARG A 21 1.45 15.48 11.93
CA ARG A 21 0.65 14.99 13.06
C ARG A 21 -0.20 13.82 12.59
N LEU A 22 -0.24 12.73 13.37
CA LEU A 22 -1.12 11.61 13.08
C LEU A 22 -2.54 11.91 13.57
N ALA A 23 -3.43 12.20 12.62
CA ALA A 23 -4.82 12.58 12.88
C ALA A 23 -4.94 13.72 13.91
N ASP A 24 -5.82 13.57 14.89
CA ASP A 24 -6.06 14.49 16.00
C ASP A 24 -5.27 14.13 17.27
N THR A 25 -4.31 13.21 17.16
CA THR A 25 -3.44 12.82 18.29
C THR A 25 -2.31 13.85 18.53
N GLU A 26 -1.53 13.64 19.59
CA GLU A 26 -0.28 14.39 19.83
C GLU A 26 0.97 13.63 19.32
N LEU A 27 0.78 12.60 18.50
CA LEU A 27 1.88 11.88 17.85
C LEU A 27 2.31 12.64 16.59
N TRP A 28 3.61 12.90 16.50
CA TRP A 28 4.25 13.54 15.35
C TRP A 28 5.31 12.61 14.76
N ILE A 29 5.24 12.41 13.45
CA ILE A 29 6.26 11.71 12.67
C ILE A 29 7.16 12.72 11.97
N GLU A 30 8.41 12.36 11.74
CA GLU A 30 9.39 13.15 10.98
C GLU A 30 9.85 12.32 9.78
N VAL A 31 9.93 12.93 8.59
CA VAL A 31 10.43 12.24 7.41
C VAL A 31 11.94 12.02 7.53
N GLU A 32 12.36 10.75 7.60
CA GLU A 32 13.75 10.36 7.88
C GLU A 32 14.60 10.33 6.61
N GLN A 33 14.02 9.92 5.49
CA GLN A 33 14.68 9.82 4.19
C GLN A 33 13.69 10.11 3.06
N ASP A 34 14.17 10.73 1.99
CA ASP A 34 13.44 10.87 0.73
C ASP A 34 14.29 10.24 -0.38
N PHE A 35 13.71 9.30 -1.12
CA PHE A 35 14.37 8.56 -2.19
C PHE A 35 14.36 9.32 -3.53
N THR A 36 13.67 10.46 -3.61
CA THR A 36 13.61 11.25 -4.84
C THR A 36 14.93 11.97 -5.15
N ILE A 37 15.02 12.47 -6.39
CA ILE A 37 15.99 13.49 -6.79
C ILE A 37 15.19 14.76 -7.04
N TYR A 38 15.52 15.84 -6.33
CA TYR A 38 14.70 17.06 -6.38
C TYR A 38 14.63 17.67 -7.78
N GLY A 39 13.40 17.85 -8.29
CA GLY A 39 13.10 18.28 -9.64
C GLY A 39 12.82 17.14 -10.63
N GLU A 40 12.98 15.88 -10.21
CA GLU A 40 12.72 14.66 -10.98
C GLU A 40 11.58 13.83 -10.40
N GLU A 41 10.74 14.45 -9.55
CA GLU A 41 9.54 13.82 -9.00
C GLU A 41 8.56 13.49 -10.12
N VAL A 42 7.97 12.30 -10.07
CA VAL A 42 6.94 11.91 -11.02
C VAL A 42 5.57 12.35 -10.51
N LYS A 43 4.79 13.01 -11.37
CA LYS A 43 3.39 13.35 -11.15
C LYS A 43 2.57 13.03 -12.39
N PHE A 44 1.37 12.51 -12.17
CA PHE A 44 0.39 12.24 -13.22
C PHE A 44 -0.61 13.40 -13.38
N GLY A 45 -1.14 13.58 -14.59
CA GLY A 45 -2.15 14.59 -14.91
C GLY A 45 -1.86 15.39 -16.19
N GLY A 46 -2.81 16.23 -16.59
CA GLY A 46 -2.69 17.06 -17.79
C GLY A 46 -1.46 17.97 -17.75
N GLY A 47 -0.53 17.79 -18.70
CA GLY A 47 0.72 18.56 -18.78
C GLY A 47 1.77 18.22 -17.71
N LYS A 48 1.61 17.10 -16.98
CA LYS A 48 2.54 16.67 -15.91
C LYS A 48 3.66 15.77 -16.45
N VAL A 49 4.33 15.05 -15.56
CA VAL A 49 5.60 14.34 -15.84
C VAL A 49 5.36 12.99 -16.49
N ILE A 50 4.44 12.17 -15.96
CA ILE A 50 4.16 10.83 -16.48
C ILE A 50 3.37 10.94 -17.78
N ARG A 51 4.10 11.06 -18.89
CA ARG A 51 3.63 11.14 -20.26
C ARG A 51 4.64 10.44 -21.17
N ASP A 52 4.16 10.00 -22.32
CA ASP A 52 4.96 9.32 -23.33
C ASP A 52 6.24 10.09 -23.68
N GLY A 53 7.38 9.39 -23.61
CA GLY A 53 8.71 9.95 -23.86
C GLY A 53 9.22 10.93 -22.79
N MET A 54 8.43 11.20 -21.76
CA MET A 54 8.79 12.01 -20.59
C MET A 54 9.06 11.08 -19.40
N GLY A 55 8.30 11.17 -18.30
CA GLY A 55 8.41 10.25 -17.18
C GLY A 55 7.95 8.82 -17.48
N GLN A 56 7.37 8.56 -18.65
CA GLN A 56 6.99 7.23 -19.13
C GLN A 56 7.93 6.78 -20.26
N SER A 57 8.57 5.62 -20.09
CA SER A 57 9.53 5.01 -21.03
C SER A 57 8.84 4.19 -22.13
N GLN A 58 9.65 3.73 -23.10
CA GLN A 58 9.24 2.81 -24.18
C GLN A 58 9.48 1.33 -23.86
N LEU A 59 9.88 1.01 -22.63
CA LEU A 59 10.19 -0.36 -22.21
C LEU A 59 8.95 -1.27 -22.26
N LEU A 60 9.18 -2.57 -22.43
CA LEU A 60 8.11 -3.55 -22.51
C LEU A 60 7.50 -3.84 -21.12
N ALA A 61 6.30 -4.42 -21.11
CA ALA A 61 5.61 -4.79 -19.86
C ALA A 61 6.47 -5.65 -18.90
N SER A 62 7.32 -6.53 -19.45
CA SER A 62 8.25 -7.35 -18.65
C SER A 62 9.30 -6.54 -17.90
N GLU A 63 9.51 -5.27 -18.22
CA GLU A 63 10.58 -4.41 -17.70
C GLU A 63 10.05 -3.26 -16.83
N VAL A 64 8.75 -2.99 -16.85
CA VAL A 64 8.10 -1.92 -16.08
C VAL A 64 7.17 -2.47 -15.00
N VAL A 65 6.77 -1.63 -14.05
CA VAL A 65 5.79 -2.01 -13.02
C VAL A 65 4.35 -1.93 -13.56
N ASP A 66 3.45 -2.75 -13.02
CA ASP A 66 2.04 -2.77 -13.41
C ASP A 66 1.27 -1.61 -12.77
N THR A 67 1.63 -1.24 -11.54
CA THR A 67 1.04 -0.12 -10.82
C THR A 67 2.11 0.63 -10.04
N LEU A 68 2.01 1.95 -10.01
CA LEU A 68 2.91 2.82 -9.28
C LEU A 68 2.13 3.71 -8.31
N ILE A 69 2.52 3.73 -7.05
CA ILE A 69 2.09 4.72 -6.07
C ILE A 69 3.18 5.80 -6.00
N THR A 70 2.86 7.01 -6.44
CA THR A 70 3.84 8.11 -6.52
C THR A 70 3.92 8.90 -5.22
N ASN A 71 5.13 9.37 -4.85
CA ASN A 71 5.36 10.33 -3.77
C ASN A 71 4.76 9.96 -2.39
N ALA A 72 4.64 8.67 -2.06
CA ALA A 72 4.03 8.22 -0.82
C ALA A 72 4.93 8.51 0.38
N LEU A 73 4.32 8.92 1.51
CA LEU A 73 4.98 8.88 2.81
C LEU A 73 4.72 7.51 3.45
N ILE A 74 5.73 6.65 3.46
CA ILE A 74 5.65 5.30 4.01
C ILE A 74 5.90 5.37 5.52
N ILE A 75 5.04 4.70 6.28
CA ILE A 75 5.27 4.41 7.69
C ILE A 75 5.28 2.89 7.85
N ASP A 76 6.41 2.35 8.25
CA ASP A 76 6.55 0.93 8.53
C ASP A 76 7.58 0.70 9.64
N HIS A 77 7.69 -0.53 10.12
CA HIS A 77 8.54 -0.90 11.25
C HIS A 77 10.04 -0.62 11.01
N TRP A 78 10.47 -0.47 9.76
CA TRP A 78 11.87 -0.22 9.37
C TRP A 78 12.18 1.26 9.16
N GLY A 79 11.18 2.16 9.09
CA GLY A 79 11.41 3.59 8.93
C GLY A 79 10.18 4.41 8.48
N ILE A 80 10.36 5.73 8.50
CA ILE A 80 9.38 6.73 8.03
C ILE A 80 10.01 7.49 6.87
N VAL A 81 9.73 7.04 5.65
CA VAL A 81 10.44 7.51 4.45
C VAL A 81 9.51 7.93 3.34
N LYS A 82 9.97 8.82 2.48
CA LYS A 82 9.27 9.21 1.26
C LYS A 82 9.86 8.50 0.05
N ALA A 83 9.00 7.84 -0.72
CA ALA A 83 9.41 7.10 -1.91
C ALA A 83 8.24 6.88 -2.88
N ASP A 84 8.57 6.49 -4.10
CA ASP A 84 7.63 5.83 -5.00
C ASP A 84 7.61 4.32 -4.69
N VAL A 85 6.44 3.69 -4.84
CA VAL A 85 6.25 2.25 -4.62
C VAL A 85 5.72 1.59 -5.88
N GLY A 86 6.51 0.67 -6.43
CA GLY A 86 6.16 -0.08 -7.63
C GLY A 86 5.59 -1.46 -7.31
N LEU A 87 4.49 -1.82 -7.95
CA LEU A 87 3.84 -3.13 -7.85
C LEU A 87 3.96 -3.87 -9.17
N LYS A 88 4.31 -5.17 -9.11
CA LYS A 88 4.39 -6.03 -10.28
C LYS A 88 3.94 -7.44 -9.95
N ASN A 89 3.09 -8.03 -10.79
CA ASN A 89 2.50 -9.35 -10.61
C ASN A 89 1.86 -9.54 -9.22
N GLY A 90 1.13 -8.51 -8.74
CA GLY A 90 0.46 -8.54 -7.44
C GLY A 90 1.38 -8.49 -6.22
N ARG A 91 2.66 -8.12 -6.40
CA ARG A 91 3.65 -8.02 -5.31
C ARG A 91 4.33 -6.65 -5.32
N ILE A 92 4.82 -6.23 -4.15
CA ILE A 92 5.75 -5.10 -4.05
C ILE A 92 7.01 -5.46 -4.82
N HIS A 93 7.30 -4.71 -5.88
CA HIS A 93 8.47 -4.92 -6.72
C HIS A 93 9.68 -4.14 -6.20
N ALA A 94 9.47 -2.87 -5.85
CA ALA A 94 10.52 -1.98 -5.37
C ALA A 94 9.93 -0.77 -4.63
N ILE A 95 10.74 -0.20 -3.72
CA ILE A 95 10.52 1.09 -3.07
C ILE A 95 11.74 1.95 -3.42
N GLY A 96 11.52 3.13 -4.00
CA GLY A 96 12.62 3.95 -4.48
C GLY A 96 12.17 5.14 -5.32
N LYS A 97 12.83 5.34 -6.45
CA LYS A 97 12.60 6.45 -7.39
C LYS A 97 12.09 5.94 -8.73
N ALA A 98 10.88 6.33 -9.07
CA ALA A 98 10.26 5.96 -10.33
C ALA A 98 10.57 6.97 -11.44
N GLY A 99 10.40 6.52 -12.68
CA GLY A 99 10.50 7.39 -13.84
C GLY A 99 10.86 6.66 -15.12
N ASN A 100 11.32 7.45 -16.09
CA ASN A 100 11.85 6.97 -17.35
C ASN A 100 13.39 6.97 -17.31
N PRO A 101 14.06 5.79 -17.37
CA PRO A 101 15.51 5.73 -17.33
C PRO A 101 16.20 6.37 -18.55
N ASP A 102 15.48 6.60 -19.65
CA ASP A 102 16.05 7.23 -20.86
C ASP A 102 16.41 8.70 -20.63
N ILE A 103 15.72 9.38 -19.71
CA ILE A 103 15.86 10.84 -19.52
C ILE A 103 15.99 11.28 -18.06
N GLN A 104 15.63 10.43 -17.09
CA GLN A 104 15.67 10.78 -15.67
C GLN A 104 16.80 10.02 -14.96
N PRO A 105 17.58 10.70 -14.10
CA PRO A 105 18.64 10.05 -13.33
C PRO A 105 18.09 9.18 -12.20
N GLY A 106 18.86 8.18 -11.78
CA GLY A 106 18.60 7.41 -10.55
C GLY A 106 17.32 6.57 -10.55
N VAL A 107 16.71 6.31 -11.70
CA VAL A 107 15.49 5.49 -11.81
C VAL A 107 15.78 4.06 -11.35
N THR A 108 15.03 3.63 -10.35
CA THR A 108 15.03 2.25 -9.83
C THR A 108 13.72 1.53 -10.13
N ILE A 109 12.68 2.27 -10.51
CA ILE A 109 11.35 1.77 -10.84
C ILE A 109 10.95 2.32 -12.20
N ALA A 110 11.05 1.51 -13.25
CA ALA A 110 10.72 1.96 -14.60
C ALA A 110 9.19 2.06 -14.80
N ILE A 111 8.76 3.18 -15.38
CA ILE A 111 7.37 3.45 -15.78
C ILE A 111 7.28 3.25 -17.30
N GLY A 112 6.25 2.55 -17.78
CA GLY A 112 6.01 2.36 -19.22
C GLY A 112 4.53 2.39 -19.57
N ALA A 113 4.21 2.03 -20.81
CA ALA A 113 2.83 2.04 -21.31
C ALA A 113 1.88 1.07 -20.55
N SER A 114 2.44 0.10 -19.81
CA SER A 114 1.68 -0.87 -19.01
C SER A 114 1.60 -0.53 -17.52
N THR A 115 1.95 0.70 -17.12
CA THR A 115 1.96 1.13 -15.73
C THR A 115 0.74 2.00 -15.40
N GLU A 116 -0.11 1.55 -14.50
CA GLU A 116 -1.16 2.37 -13.87
C GLU A 116 -0.57 3.25 -12.74
N VAL A 117 -1.20 4.39 -12.44
CA VAL A 117 -0.71 5.36 -11.45
C VAL A 117 -1.74 5.68 -10.38
N ILE A 118 -1.32 5.57 -9.12
CA ILE A 118 -2.01 6.07 -7.94
C ILE A 118 -1.21 7.25 -7.36
N ALA A 119 -1.87 8.38 -7.15
CA ALA A 119 -1.26 9.57 -6.55
C ALA A 119 -1.18 9.40 -5.02
N GLY A 120 0.04 9.32 -4.47
CA GLY A 120 0.31 9.18 -3.04
C GLY A 120 0.85 10.47 -2.41
N GLU A 121 1.06 11.55 -3.18
CA GLU A 121 1.48 12.84 -2.65
C GLU A 121 0.53 13.36 -1.57
N GLY A 122 1.07 13.63 -0.38
CA GLY A 122 0.29 14.10 0.78
C GLY A 122 -0.46 13.00 1.53
N MET A 123 -0.31 11.73 1.12
CA MET A 123 -0.92 10.57 1.76
C MET A 123 0.12 9.76 2.54
N ILE A 124 -0.34 9.07 3.58
CA ILE A 124 0.45 8.06 4.31
C ILE A 124 0.12 6.68 3.73
N LEU A 125 1.15 5.87 3.49
CA LEU A 125 1.05 4.48 3.07
C LEU A 125 1.58 3.55 4.16
N THR A 126 0.77 2.56 4.56
CA THR A 126 1.15 1.51 5.51
C THR A 126 0.89 0.14 4.90
N ALA A 127 1.47 -0.90 5.50
CA ALA A 127 0.98 -2.26 5.27
C ALA A 127 -0.48 -2.41 5.76
N GLY A 128 -1.17 -3.42 5.24
CA GLY A 128 -2.49 -3.81 5.75
C GLY A 128 -2.37 -4.53 7.09
N GLY A 129 -3.34 -4.32 7.98
CA GLY A 129 -3.37 -4.97 9.29
C GLY A 129 -3.57 -6.48 9.20
N ILE A 130 -3.06 -7.19 10.20
CA ILE A 130 -3.24 -8.64 10.40
C ILE A 130 -3.88 -8.84 11.78
N ASP A 131 -5.13 -9.28 11.80
CA ASP A 131 -5.83 -9.64 13.03
C ASP A 131 -5.76 -11.16 13.24
N THR A 132 -5.24 -11.59 14.38
CA THR A 132 -5.01 -13.00 14.69
C THR A 132 -5.93 -13.56 15.78
N HIS A 133 -7.00 -12.83 16.15
CA HIS A 133 -7.96 -13.27 17.15
C HIS A 133 -9.40 -13.16 16.64
N ILE A 134 -9.66 -13.72 15.47
CA ILE A 134 -10.98 -13.66 14.87
C ILE A 134 -11.89 -14.80 15.34
N HIS A 135 -13.05 -14.43 15.87
CA HIS A 135 -14.17 -15.35 16.00
C HIS A 135 -15.03 -15.23 14.74
N PHE A 136 -15.01 -16.24 13.87
CA PHE A 136 -15.82 -16.25 12.63
C PHE A 136 -17.31 -16.50 12.92
N ILE A 137 -17.94 -15.56 13.64
CA ILE A 137 -19.35 -15.57 14.06
C ILE A 137 -20.26 -15.22 12.89
N CYS A 138 -19.87 -14.23 12.09
CA CYS A 138 -20.62 -13.80 10.92
C CYS A 138 -19.71 -13.20 9.84
N PRO A 139 -20.07 -13.35 8.55
CA PRO A 139 -19.24 -12.86 7.45
C PRO A 139 -19.14 -11.33 7.37
N GLN A 140 -20.08 -10.59 7.98
CA GLN A 140 -20.08 -9.12 7.96
C GLN A 140 -18.84 -8.51 8.62
N GLN A 141 -18.20 -9.23 9.55
CA GLN A 141 -16.93 -8.79 10.16
C GLN A 141 -15.83 -8.55 9.13
N ILE A 142 -15.87 -9.23 7.99
CA ILE A 142 -14.84 -9.13 6.96
C ILE A 142 -14.85 -7.73 6.32
N GLU A 143 -16.04 -7.20 6.02
CA GLU A 143 -16.20 -5.86 5.46
C GLU A 143 -15.82 -4.80 6.50
N GLU A 144 -16.21 -5.00 7.76
CA GLU A 144 -15.84 -4.09 8.85
C GLU A 144 -14.31 -4.03 9.04
N ALA A 145 -13.66 -5.19 9.08
CA ALA A 145 -12.21 -5.31 9.19
C ALA A 145 -11.51 -4.62 8.01
N LEU A 146 -11.97 -4.85 6.78
CA LEU A 146 -11.39 -4.24 5.59
C LEU A 146 -11.49 -2.70 5.61
N ASN A 147 -12.64 -2.15 6.01
CA ASN A 147 -12.83 -0.70 6.13
C ASN A 147 -11.95 -0.07 7.21
N SER A 148 -11.51 -0.85 8.21
CA SER A 148 -10.54 -0.41 9.22
C SER A 148 -9.08 -0.52 8.79
N GLY A 149 -8.80 -1.07 7.60
CA GLY A 149 -7.46 -1.28 7.06
C GLY A 149 -6.84 -2.65 7.37
N VAL A 150 -7.60 -3.61 7.90
CA VAL A 150 -7.17 -5.01 8.06
C VAL A 150 -7.31 -5.74 6.73
N THR A 151 -6.29 -6.51 6.34
CA THR A 151 -6.27 -7.26 5.07
C THR A 151 -6.04 -8.76 5.25
N THR A 152 -5.82 -9.19 6.51
CA THR A 152 -5.66 -10.59 6.87
C THR A 152 -6.35 -10.87 8.20
N MET A 153 -7.14 -11.95 8.24
CA MET A 153 -7.91 -12.40 9.40
C MET A 153 -7.54 -13.86 9.73
N ILE A 154 -7.03 -14.11 10.92
CA ILE A 154 -6.69 -15.45 11.41
C ILE A 154 -7.51 -15.73 12.67
N GLY A 155 -8.16 -16.89 12.70
CA GLY A 155 -9.00 -17.28 13.83
C GLY A 155 -9.83 -18.52 13.53
N GLY A 156 -10.97 -18.71 14.20
CA GLY A 156 -11.77 -19.91 14.02
C GLY A 156 -13.25 -19.70 14.31
N GLY A 157 -14.08 -20.57 13.75
CA GLY A 157 -15.53 -20.49 13.94
C GLY A 157 -16.32 -21.18 12.85
N THR A 158 -17.62 -21.36 13.13
CA THR A 158 -18.58 -22.00 12.21
C THR A 158 -19.87 -21.20 12.13
N GLY A 159 -19.81 -19.88 12.32
CA GLY A 159 -20.97 -19.01 12.43
C GLY A 159 -21.44 -18.83 13.89
N PRO A 160 -22.70 -18.44 14.14
CA PRO A 160 -23.19 -18.03 15.47
C PRO A 160 -23.51 -19.21 16.40
N ALA A 161 -22.63 -20.21 16.46
CA ALA A 161 -22.71 -21.33 17.38
C ALA A 161 -22.10 -21.00 18.74
N THR A 162 -22.61 -21.60 19.82
CA THR A 162 -22.10 -21.37 21.19
C THR A 162 -20.58 -21.58 21.30
N GLY A 163 -20.03 -22.56 20.60
CA GLY A 163 -18.58 -22.80 20.55
C GLY A 163 -17.81 -21.63 19.94
N THR A 164 -18.23 -21.15 18.77
CA THR A 164 -17.61 -20.00 18.08
C THR A 164 -17.77 -18.69 18.85
N ASN A 165 -18.90 -18.50 19.52
CA ASN A 165 -19.10 -17.32 20.38
C ASN A 165 -18.12 -17.26 21.56
N ALA A 166 -17.51 -18.40 21.94
CA ALA A 166 -16.59 -18.50 23.06
C ALA A 166 -15.13 -18.76 22.64
N THR A 167 -14.89 -19.39 21.49
CA THR A 167 -13.57 -19.89 21.08
C THR A 167 -13.31 -19.64 19.60
N THR A 168 -12.06 -19.34 19.27
CA THR A 168 -11.57 -19.25 17.89
C THR A 168 -11.25 -20.64 17.34
N CYS A 169 -12.25 -21.53 17.28
CA CYS A 169 -12.06 -22.92 16.84
C CYS A 169 -13.01 -23.30 15.70
N THR A 170 -12.44 -23.78 14.60
CA THR A 170 -13.14 -24.42 13.47
C THR A 170 -13.00 -25.93 13.60
N SER A 171 -13.81 -26.51 14.48
CA SER A 171 -13.59 -27.87 14.99
C SER A 171 -13.82 -28.98 13.97
N GLY A 172 -12.74 -29.66 13.61
CA GLY A 172 -12.75 -30.92 12.85
C GLY A 172 -12.78 -30.77 11.32
N PRO A 173 -12.45 -31.84 10.58
CA PRO A 173 -12.17 -31.76 9.15
C PRO A 173 -13.36 -31.27 8.29
N TRP A 174 -14.59 -31.62 8.67
CA TRP A 174 -15.78 -31.23 7.92
C TRP A 174 -16.00 -29.71 7.99
N HIS A 175 -15.95 -29.13 9.19
CA HIS A 175 -16.12 -27.68 9.37
C HIS A 175 -14.96 -26.91 8.73
N MET A 176 -13.72 -27.40 8.87
CA MET A 176 -12.56 -26.82 8.21
C MET A 176 -12.75 -26.74 6.69
N ALA A 177 -13.20 -27.84 6.06
CA ALA A 177 -13.47 -27.86 4.63
C ALA A 177 -14.57 -26.87 4.21
N ARG A 178 -15.62 -26.67 5.02
CA ARG A 178 -16.69 -25.71 4.73
C ARG A 178 -16.24 -24.27 4.89
N MET A 179 -15.43 -23.96 5.91
CA MET A 179 -14.90 -22.61 6.11
C MET A 179 -13.90 -22.23 5.02
N LEU A 180 -13.04 -23.18 4.58
CA LEU A 180 -12.15 -22.96 3.44
C LEU A 180 -12.93 -22.67 2.15
N GLN A 181 -14.02 -23.40 1.88
CA GLN A 181 -14.89 -23.12 0.73
C GLN A 181 -15.60 -21.77 0.84
N ALA A 182 -16.05 -21.39 2.04
CA ALA A 182 -16.71 -20.11 2.26
C ALA A 182 -15.75 -18.92 2.07
N ALA A 183 -14.46 -19.10 2.35
CA ALA A 183 -13.44 -18.04 2.25
C ALA A 183 -13.30 -17.49 0.82
N ASP A 184 -13.50 -18.31 -0.22
CA ASP A 184 -13.40 -17.91 -1.64
C ASP A 184 -14.40 -16.80 -2.03
N ALA A 185 -15.45 -16.58 -1.25
CA ALA A 185 -16.46 -15.54 -1.51
C ALA A 185 -16.03 -14.13 -1.06
N PHE A 186 -14.88 -13.98 -0.40
CA PHE A 186 -14.55 -12.75 0.32
C PHE A 186 -13.18 -12.17 -0.05
N PRO A 187 -13.06 -10.82 -0.11
CA PRO A 187 -11.80 -10.14 -0.44
C PRO A 187 -10.89 -10.00 0.80
N MET A 188 -10.53 -11.12 1.43
CA MET A 188 -9.75 -11.14 2.66
C MET A 188 -8.85 -12.37 2.71
N ASN A 189 -7.59 -12.19 3.10
CA ASN A 189 -6.73 -13.34 3.38
C ASN A 189 -7.20 -13.99 4.69
N MET A 190 -7.48 -15.30 4.68
CA MET A 190 -8.02 -15.99 5.85
C MET A 190 -7.17 -17.20 6.26
N GLY A 191 -6.94 -17.33 7.57
CA GLY A 191 -6.36 -18.51 8.19
C GLY A 191 -7.28 -19.07 9.29
N PHE A 192 -7.42 -20.40 9.35
CA PHE A 192 -8.32 -21.07 10.28
C PHE A 192 -7.60 -21.88 11.36
N THR A 193 -8.00 -21.71 12.62
CA THR A 193 -7.56 -22.49 13.79
C THR A 193 -8.56 -23.61 14.10
N GLY A 194 -8.06 -24.79 14.49
CA GLY A 194 -8.86 -26.00 14.76
C GLY A 194 -9.45 -26.08 16.16
#